data_AF-U3TSJ9-F1
#
_entry.id   AF-U3TSJ9-F1
#
_cell.length_a   1.000
_cell.length_b   1.000
_cell.length_c   1.000
_cell.angle_alpha   90.00
_cell.angle_beta   90.00
_cell.angle_gamma   90.00
#
_symmetry.space_group_name_H-M   'P 1'
#
loop_
_entity.id
_entity.type
_entity.pdbx_description
1 polymer ?
#
loop_
_entity_poly.entity_id
_entity_poly.type
_entity_poly.pdbx_seq_one_letter_code
_entity_poly.pdbx_strand_id
1 'polypeptide(L)' 'MRMTSRKKEILSFFEPEHREWVTGEIGAPPFDVSGVAYLLSGMDSFKTRHHLESARRTLEAMVNDGKR' A
#
# COMPACT_ATOMS: atom_id res chain seq x y z
N MET A 1 5.79 11.19 11.03
CA MET A 1 4.67 10.83 10.14
C MET A 1 3.33 11.39 10.63
N ARG A 2 2.60 12.19 9.83
CA ARG A 2 1.15 12.42 10.06
C ARG A 2 0.38 11.18 9.59
N MET A 3 -0.41 10.58 10.48
CA MET A 3 -1.23 9.41 10.17
C MET A 3 -2.53 9.77 9.46
N THR A 4 -2.57 9.52 8.15
CA THR A 4 -3.79 9.60 7.34
C THR A 4 -4.48 8.23 7.28
N SER A 5 -5.76 8.18 6.92
CA SER A 5 -6.48 6.91 6.76
C SER A 5 -5.78 5.96 5.80
N ARG A 6 -5.30 6.47 4.66
CA ARG A 6 -4.56 5.67 3.68
C ARG A 6 -3.24 5.10 4.22
N LYS A 7 -2.52 5.84 5.07
CA LYS A 7 -1.32 5.33 5.72
C LYS A 7 -1.66 4.25 6.75
N LYS A 8 -2.78 4.39 7.48
CA LYS A 8 -3.25 3.35 8.42
C LYS A 8 -3.59 2.07 7.69
N GLU A 9 -4.30 2.19 6.57
CA GLU A 9 -4.68 1.07 5.70
C GLU A 9 -3.46 0.35 5.11
N ILE A 10 -2.45 1.09 4.63
CA ILE A 10 -1.19 0.47 4.19
C ILE A 10 -0.49 -0.28 5.32
N LEU A 11 -0.47 0.29 6.53
CA LEU A 11 0.15 -0.36 7.69
C LEU A 11 -0.62 -1.61 8.13
N SER A 12 -1.95 -1.62 8.01
CA SER A 12 -2.75 -2.79 8.38
C SER A 12 -2.42 -4.01 7.50
N PHE A 13 -1.96 -3.84 6.27
CA PHE A 13 -1.51 -4.96 5.42
C PHE A 13 -0.30 -5.72 5.99
N PHE A 14 0.45 -5.11 6.90
CA PHE A 14 1.58 -5.76 7.57
C PHE A 14 1.17 -6.42 8.90
N GLU A 15 -0.07 -6.25 9.34
CA GLU A 15 -0.57 -6.87 10.57
C GLU A 15 -0.71 -8.39 10.37
N PRO A 16 -0.44 -9.22 11.41
CA PRO A 16 -0.49 -10.67 11.31
C PRO A 16 -1.85 -11.21 10.82
N GLU A 17 -2.94 -10.56 11.23
CA GLU A 17 -4.31 -10.89 10.81
C GLU A 17 -4.50 -10.76 9.29
N HIS A 18 -3.79 -9.82 8.67
CA HIS A 18 -3.94 -9.54 7.25
C HIS A 18 -2.90 -10.23 6.38
N ARG A 19 -1.83 -10.75 6.97
CA ARG A 19 -0.66 -11.25 6.24
C ARG A 19 -0.98 -12.41 5.29
N GLU A 20 -1.84 -13.33 5.72
CA GLU A 20 -2.19 -14.51 4.91
C GLU A 20 -2.92 -14.10 3.63
N TRP A 21 -3.97 -13.29 3.75
CA TRP A 21 -4.73 -12.84 2.59
C TRP A 21 -3.93 -11.89 1.70
N VAL A 22 -3.16 -10.96 2.28
CA VAL A 22 -2.29 -10.04 1.51
C VAL A 22 -1.27 -10.83 0.69
N THR A 23 -0.67 -11.87 1.29
CA THR A 23 0.29 -12.73 0.58
C THR A 23 -0.38 -13.52 -0.54
N GLY A 24 -1.63 -13.94 -0.36
CA GLY A 24 -2.42 -14.59 -1.41
C GLY A 24 -2.72 -13.66 -2.60
N GLU A 25 -2.97 -12.37 -2.33
CA GLU A 25 -3.34 -11.40 -3.36
C GLU A 25 -2.13 -10.84 -4.14
N ILE A 26 -1.08 -10.41 -3.44
CA ILE A 26 0.04 -9.67 -4.05
C ILE A 26 1.41 -10.31 -3.83
N GLY A 27 1.45 -11.49 -3.21
CA GLY A 27 2.68 -12.18 -2.86
C GLY A 27 3.29 -11.73 -1.54
N ALA A 28 4.37 -12.42 -1.13
CA ALA A 28 5.06 -12.11 0.12
C ALA A 28 5.79 -10.76 0.04
N PRO A 29 5.90 -10.02 1.16
CA PRO A 29 6.66 -8.78 1.19
C PRO A 29 8.13 -9.00 0.78
N PRO A 30 8.80 -7.99 0.19
CA PRO A 30 8.40 -6.59 0.11
C PRO A 30 7.33 -6.30 -0.97
N PHE A 31 6.33 -5.50 -0.61
CA PHE A 31 5.26 -5.12 -1.53
C PHE A 31 5.71 -4.01 -2.49
N ASP A 32 5.36 -4.14 -3.76
CA ASP A 32 5.61 -3.12 -4.77
C ASP A 32 4.47 -2.09 -4.85
N VAL A 33 4.68 -1.03 -5.63
CA VAL A 33 3.67 0.03 -5.82
C VAL A 33 2.38 -0.51 -6.43
N SER A 34 2.48 -1.48 -7.34
CA SER A 34 1.33 -2.05 -8.04
C SER A 34 0.46 -2.88 -7.11
N GLY A 35 1.07 -3.75 -6.30
CA GLY A 35 0.38 -4.52 -5.28
C GLY A 35 -0.30 -3.63 -4.26
N VAL A 36 0.39 -2.60 -3.75
CA VAL A 36 -0.24 -1.64 -2.81
C VAL A 36 -1.38 -0.86 -3.47
N ALA A 37 -1.24 -0.45 -4.74
CA ALA A 37 -2.33 0.21 -5.46
C ALA A 37 -3.54 -0.71 -5.64
N TYR A 38 -3.30 -1.99 -5.92
CA TYR A 38 -4.35 -3.00 -6.00
C TYR A 38 -5.04 -3.20 -4.65
N LEU A 39 -4.30 -3.31 -3.54
CA LEU A 39 -4.91 -3.44 -2.21
C LEU A 39 -5.75 -2.21 -1.81
N LEU A 40 -5.37 -1.01 -2.25
CA LEU A 40 -6.06 0.25 -1.92
C LEU A 40 -7.24 0.61 -2.84
N SER A 41 -7.31 0.06 -4.05
CA SER A 41 -8.28 0.47 -5.06
C SER A 41 -8.86 -0.69 -5.86
N GLY A 42 -8.54 -1.94 -5.49
CA GLY A 42 -8.97 -3.15 -6.16
C GLY A 42 -8.60 -3.17 -7.64
N MET A 43 -9.47 -3.75 -8.45
CA MET A 43 -9.30 -3.82 -9.91
C MET A 43 -9.27 -2.43 -10.60
N ASP A 44 -9.76 -1.37 -9.96
CA ASP A 44 -9.71 -0.02 -10.54
C ASP A 44 -8.27 0.52 -10.60
N SER A 45 -7.35 -0.04 -9.80
CA SER A 45 -5.93 0.27 -9.86
C SER A 45 -5.30 0.03 -11.23
N PHE A 46 -5.81 -0.94 -12.00
CA PHE A 46 -5.35 -1.24 -13.35
C PHE A 46 -5.94 -0.32 -14.42
N LYS A 47 -7.06 0.33 -14.13
CA LYS A 47 -7.80 1.15 -15.10
C LYS A 47 -7.22 2.55 -15.24
N THR A 48 -6.64 3.09 -14.16
CA THR A 48 -6.10 4.46 -14.19
C THR A 48 -4.73 4.55 -13.53
N ARG A 49 -3.81 5.26 -14.21
CA ARG A 49 -2.47 5.55 -13.69
C ARG A 49 -2.51 6.37 -12.38
N HIS A 50 -3.62 7.06 -12.11
CA HIS A 50 -3.77 7.87 -10.91
C HIS A 50 -3.66 7.03 -9.62
N HIS A 51 -4.18 5.80 -9.59
CA HIS A 51 -4.10 4.95 -8.40
C HIS A 51 -2.65 4.55 -8.08
N LEU A 52 -1.89 4.14 -9.09
CA LEU A 52 -0.46 3.85 -8.96
C LEU A 52 0.34 5.05 -8.45
N GLU A 53 0.15 6.23 -9.04
CA GLU A 53 0.85 7.45 -8.60
C GLU A 53 0.41 7.91 -7.20
N SER A 54 -0.82 7.62 -6.81
CA SER A 54 -1.31 7.91 -5.46
C SER A 54 -0.69 6.97 -4.42
N ALA A 55 -0.60 5.66 -4.74
CA ALA A 55 0.07 4.67 -3.89
C ALA A 55 1.55 4.99 -3.74
N ARG A 56 2.25 5.24 -4.86
CA ARG A 56 3.67 5.64 -4.88
C ARG A 56 3.95 6.83 -3.96
N ARG A 57 3.23 7.94 -4.14
CA ARG A 57 3.41 9.16 -3.31
C ARG A 57 3.16 8.88 -1.83
N THR A 58 2.22 8.01 -1.51
CA THR A 58 1.93 7.65 -0.11
C THR A 58 3.09 6.85 0.50
N LEU A 59 3.58 5.84 -0.22
CA LEU A 59 4.73 5.02 0.21
C LEU A 59 6.00 5.88 0.36
N GLU A 60 6.29 6.76 -0.60
CA GLU A 60 7.41 7.70 -0.52
C GLU A 60 7.31 8.61 0.71
N ALA A 61 6.11 9.14 0.98
CA ALA A 61 5.89 9.95 2.17
C ALA A 61 6.09 9.16 3.46
N MET A 62 5.66 7.90 3.52
CA MET A 62 5.89 7.02 4.68
C MET A 62 7.37 6.73 4.91
N VAL A 63 8.11 6.42 3.85
CA VAL A 63 9.56 6.19 3.91
C VAL A 63 10.29 7.45 4.37
N ASN A 64 9.97 8.61 3.78
CA ASN A 64 10.57 9.88 4.18
C ASN A 64 10.24 10.27 5.62
N ASP A 65 9.02 9.98 6.07
CA ASP A 65 8.60 10.21 7.45
C ASP A 65 9.30 9.30 8.46
N GLY A 66 9.70 8.08 8.08
CA GLY A 66 10.40 7.12 8.93
C GLY A 66 11.92 7.30 8.97
N LYS A 67 12.48 8.10 8.05
CA LYS A 67 13.90 8.48 8.03
C LYS A 67 14.23 9.67 8.93
N ARG A 68 13.22 10.28 9.55
CA ARG A 68 13.32 11.48 10.40
C ARG A 68 13.13 11.11 11.86
#